data_AF-A0A151TS42-F1
#
_entry.id   AF-A0A151TS42-F1
#
_cell.length_a   1.000
_cell.length_b   1.000
_cell.length_c   1.000
_cell.angle_alpha   90.00
_cell.angle_beta   90.00
_cell.angle_gamma   90.00
#
_symmetry.space_group_name_H-M   'P 1'
#
loop_
_entity.id
_entity.type
_entity.pdbx_description
1 polymer ?
#
loop_
_entity_poly.entity_id
_entity_poly.type
_entity_poly.pdbx_seq_one_letter_code
_entity_poly.pdbx_strand_id
1 'polypeptide(L)'
;MTVVTNENNELIPTRKVTGWRMCIDYRRLNQATRKDHFPLPFMDQMLEKLVGHEYYYFLDGYSSYNQIAMAPEDQEKTAFTCPYGVLAYRRMPFGLCNAPATFQRCMFSIFSDLIENCIEIFMDDFSIFGSSFNSWEQK
;
A
#
# COMPACT_ATOMS: atom_id res chain seq x y z
N MET A 1 14.48 8.55 7.42
CA MET A 1 15.32 8.48 6.21
C MET A 1 16.56 9.32 6.48
N THR A 2 17.76 8.86 6.17
CA THR A 2 19.01 9.62 6.43
C THR A 2 19.65 9.91 5.08
N VAL A 3 19.96 11.17 4.81
CA VAL A 3 20.60 11.53 3.53
C VAL A 3 22.10 11.38 3.73
N VAL A 4 22.73 10.54 2.92
CA VAL A 4 24.17 10.29 2.94
C VAL A 4 24.73 10.70 1.59
N THR A 5 25.81 11.46 1.61
CA THR A 5 26.47 11.93 0.39
C THR A 5 27.34 10.82 -0.18
N ASN A 6 27.17 10.49 -1.47
CA ASN A 6 28.03 9.54 -2.18
C ASN A 6 29.38 10.18 -2.54
N GLU A 7 30.32 9.37 -3.04
CA GLU A 7 31.63 9.79 -3.59
C GLU A 7 31.51 10.85 -4.70
N ASN A 8 30.37 10.89 -5.40
CA ASN A 8 30.06 11.88 -6.44
C ASN A 8 29.37 13.15 -5.89
N ASN A 9 29.38 13.38 -4.57
CA ASN A 9 28.65 14.47 -3.91
C ASN A 9 27.11 14.44 -4.09
N GLU A 10 26.55 13.32 -4.52
CA GLU A 10 25.12 13.14 -4.68
C GLU A 10 24.47 12.77 -3.35
N LEU A 11 23.35 13.42 -3.03
CA LEU A 11 22.57 13.15 -1.82
C LEU A 11 21.74 11.87 -2.03
N ILE A 12 22.22 10.75 -1.49
CA ILE A 12 21.50 9.47 -1.56
C ILE A 12 20.64 9.33 -0.29
N PRO A 13 19.31 9.22 -0.43
CA PRO A 13 18.46 8.84 0.69
C PRO A 13 18.78 7.39 1.08
N THR A 14 19.50 7.21 2.18
CA THR A 14 19.79 5.90 2.75
C THR A 14 18.89 5.64 3.95
N ARG A 15 18.26 4.47 3.96
CA ARG A 15 17.48 4.01 5.10
C ARG A 15 18.40 3.19 6.00
N LYS A 16 18.58 3.60 7.27
CA LYS A 16 19.22 2.72 8.26
C LYS A 16 18.44 1.40 8.30
N VAL A 17 19.15 0.29 8.10
CA VAL A 17 18.55 -1.05 8.13
C VAL A 17 18.05 -1.30 9.54
N THR A 18 16.73 -1.26 9.70
CA THR A 18 16.04 -1.43 10.99
C THR A 18 15.64 -2.88 11.26
N GLY A 19 15.76 -3.74 10.24
CA GLY A 19 15.45 -5.17 10.33
C GLY A 19 15.46 -5.82 8.94
N TRP A 20 15.36 -7.14 8.93
CA TRP A 20 15.22 -7.94 7.71
C TRP A 20 13.74 -8.05 7.32
N ARG A 21 13.46 -7.96 6.03
CA ARG A 21 12.12 -8.20 5.46
C ARG A 21 12.18 -9.38 4.52
N MET A 22 11.19 -10.27 4.63
CA MET A 22 11.02 -11.36 3.67
C MET A 22 10.51 -10.79 2.35
N CYS A 23 11.27 -11.00 1.28
CA CYS A 23 10.91 -10.60 -0.08
C CYS A 23 10.93 -11.84 -0.96
N ILE A 24 9.78 -12.22 -1.48
CA ILE A 24 9.65 -13.38 -2.37
C ILE A 24 9.64 -12.89 -3.81
N ASP A 25 10.42 -13.55 -4.66
CA ASP A 25 10.51 -13.21 -6.06
C ASP A 25 9.34 -13.79 -6.85
N TYR A 26 8.26 -13.01 -6.95
CA TYR A 26 7.08 -13.33 -7.76
C TYR A 26 7.18 -12.84 -9.21
N ARG A 27 8.34 -12.43 -9.73
CA ARG A 27 8.44 -11.86 -11.09
C ARG A 27 7.87 -12.78 -12.17
N ARG A 28 8.17 -14.09 -12.10
CA ARG A 28 7.65 -15.09 -13.05
C ARG A 28 6.13 -15.29 -12.91
N LEU A 29 5.64 -15.32 -11.67
CA LEU A 29 4.21 -15.42 -11.38
C LEU A 29 3.46 -14.19 -11.92
N ASN A 30 4.00 -13.00 -11.72
CA ASN A 30 3.43 -11.73 -12.18
C ASN A 30 3.36 -11.63 -13.71
N GLN A 31 4.31 -12.24 -14.43
CA GLN A 31 4.26 -12.30 -15.90
C GLN A 31 3.16 -13.23 -16.40
N ALA A 32 2.90 -14.34 -15.70
CA ALA A 32 1.84 -15.29 -16.04
C ALA A 32 0.44 -14.84 -15.57
N THR A 33 0.38 -13.88 -14.64
CA THR A 33 -0.87 -13.40 -14.05
C THR A 33 -1.50 -12.32 -14.94
N ARG A 34 -2.80 -12.43 -15.19
CA ARG A 34 -3.57 -11.38 -15.86
C ARG A 34 -3.59 -10.13 -14.96
N LYS A 35 -3.10 -9.01 -15.49
CA LYS A 35 -3.09 -7.73 -14.77
C LYS A 35 -4.51 -7.21 -14.59
N ASP A 36 -4.81 -6.80 -13.36
CA ASP A 36 -6.06 -6.11 -13.03
C ASP A 36 -5.91 -4.61 -13.34
N HIS A 37 -6.71 -4.11 -14.27
CA HIS A 37 -6.70 -2.71 -14.68
C HIS A 37 -7.66 -1.86 -13.83
N PHE A 38 -7.56 -2.00 -12.51
CA PHE A 38 -8.31 -1.13 -11.61
C PHE A 38 -7.71 0.29 -11.63
N PRO A 39 -8.52 1.35 -11.78
CA PRO A 39 -8.02 2.71 -11.77
C PRO A 39 -7.47 3.04 -10.38
N LEU A 40 -6.16 3.24 -10.31
CA LEU A 40 -5.54 3.81 -9.11
C LEU A 40 -5.68 5.34 -9.19
N PRO A 41 -6.00 6.00 -8.06
CA PRO A 41 -6.09 7.45 -8.04
C PRO A 41 -4.73 8.07 -8.38
N PHE A 42 -4.76 9.19 -9.11
CA PHE A 42 -3.54 9.87 -9.52
C PHE A 42 -3.03 10.74 -8.37
N MET A 43 -1.75 10.63 -8.04
CA MET A 43 -1.17 11.31 -6.87
C MET A 43 -1.38 12.82 -6.92
N ASP A 44 -1.22 13.45 -8.09
CA ASP A 44 -1.41 14.90 -8.22
C ASP A 44 -2.86 15.33 -7.93
N GLN A 45 -3.84 14.53 -8.33
CA GLN A 45 -5.26 14.82 -8.04
C GLN A 45 -5.56 14.73 -6.55
N MET A 46 -4.94 13.77 -5.85
CA MET A 46 -5.08 13.66 -4.40
C MET A 46 -4.43 14.86 -3.71
N LEU A 47 -3.23 15.27 -4.15
CA LEU A 47 -2.54 16.44 -3.60
C LEU A 47 -3.34 17.73 -3.81
N GLU A 48 -3.93 17.94 -4.98
CA GLU A 48 -4.79 19.10 -5.24
C GLU A 48 -5.97 19.19 -4.26
N LYS A 49 -6.59 18.05 -3.92
CA LYS A 49 -7.66 18.01 -2.91
C LYS A 49 -7.13 18.36 -1.51
N LEU A 50 -5.92 17.91 -1.15
CA LEU A 50 -5.32 18.22 0.16
C LEU A 50 -4.95 19.71 0.32
N VAL A 51 -4.52 20.39 -0.75
CA VAL A 51 -4.01 21.78 -0.70
C VAL A 51 -5.05 22.79 -0.19
N GLY A 52 -6.35 22.45 -0.20
CA GLY A 52 -7.42 23.31 0.31
C GLY A 52 -7.69 23.22 1.82
N HIS A 53 -7.02 22.33 2.55
CA HIS A 53 -7.34 22.05 3.96
C HIS A 53 -6.19 22.42 4.91
N GLU A 54 -6.55 23.03 6.05
CA GLU A 54 -5.59 23.49 7.06
C GLU A 54 -5.04 22.34 7.93
N TYR A 55 -5.81 21.26 8.07
CA TYR A 55 -5.45 20.10 8.90
C TYR A 55 -5.45 18.81 8.09
N TYR A 56 -4.35 18.05 8.20
CA TYR A 56 -4.20 16.74 7.58
C TYR A 56 -3.58 15.72 8.56
N TYR A 57 -4.05 14.49 8.48
CA TYR A 57 -3.47 13.33 9.15
C TYR A 57 -3.07 12.30 8.11
N PHE A 58 -1.84 11.84 8.21
CA PHE A 58 -1.33 10.75 7.38
C PHE A 58 -1.25 9.47 8.21
N LEU A 59 -1.98 8.45 7.78
CA LEU A 59 -2.01 7.14 8.42
C LEU A 59 -1.41 6.11 7.46
N ASP A 60 -0.51 5.28 7.97
CA ASP A 60 0.09 4.16 7.25
C ASP A 60 -0.58 2.86 7.68
N GLY A 61 -1.16 2.13 6.72
CA GLY A 61 -1.80 0.84 6.95
C GLY A 61 -0.77 -0.23 7.30
N TYR A 62 -0.61 -0.55 8.60
CA TYR A 62 0.34 -1.57 9.03
C TYR A 62 0.10 -2.91 8.34
N SER A 63 1.04 -3.30 7.47
CA SER A 63 0.97 -4.54 6.71
C SER A 63 -0.40 -4.76 6.02
N SER A 64 -0.99 -3.65 5.58
CA SER A 64 -2.24 -3.52 4.82
C SER A 64 -2.56 -4.72 3.91
N TYR A 65 -1.67 -5.12 3.01
CA TYR A 65 -1.91 -6.25 2.11
C TYR A 65 -2.10 -7.58 2.85
N ASN A 66 -1.33 -7.83 3.91
CA ASN A 66 -1.45 -9.05 4.72
C ASN A 66 -2.78 -9.12 5.51
N GLN A 67 -3.59 -8.07 5.51
CA GLN A 67 -4.93 -8.11 6.08
C GLN A 67 -5.94 -8.75 5.11
N ILE A 68 -5.70 -8.67 3.79
CA ILE A 68 -6.58 -9.24 2.77
C ILE A 68 -6.33 -10.75 2.66
N ALA A 69 -7.40 -11.54 2.73
CA ALA A 69 -7.34 -12.98 2.56
C ALA A 69 -7.09 -13.34 1.10
N MET A 70 -6.18 -14.29 0.86
CA MET A 70 -6.01 -14.88 -0.47
C MET A 70 -7.14 -15.88 -0.74
N ALA A 71 -7.68 -15.84 -1.96
CA ALA A 71 -8.64 -16.82 -2.44
C ALA A 71 -8.03 -18.24 -2.30
N PRO A 72 -8.76 -19.22 -1.72
CA PRO A 72 -8.23 -20.56 -1.47
C PRO A 72 -7.57 -21.23 -2.68
N GLU A 73 -8.13 -21.02 -3.87
CA GLU A 73 -7.64 -21.50 -5.16
C GLU A 73 -6.35 -20.83 -5.65
N ASP A 74 -6.02 -19.65 -5.15
CA ASP A 74 -4.83 -18.89 -5.53
C ASP A 74 -3.71 -18.99 -4.49
N GLN A 75 -3.97 -19.56 -3.30
CA GLN A 75 -2.95 -19.71 -2.25
C GLN A 75 -1.75 -20.52 -2.73
N GLU A 76 -1.98 -21.61 -3.46
CA GLU A 76 -0.91 -22.45 -4.00
C GLU A 76 0.03 -21.69 -4.97
N LYS A 77 -0.49 -20.69 -5.69
CA LYS A 77 0.30 -19.88 -6.63
C LYS A 77 1.27 -18.96 -5.90
N THR A 78 0.99 -18.66 -4.64
CA THR A 78 1.86 -17.87 -3.76
C THR A 78 2.90 -18.71 -3.05
N ALA A 79 2.98 -20.02 -3.33
CA ALA A 79 3.93 -20.92 -2.69
C ALA A 79 5.38 -20.49 -2.95
N PHE A 80 6.21 -20.62 -1.93
CA PHE A 80 7.63 -20.34 -1.98
C PHE A 80 8.42 -21.42 -1.25
N THR A 81 9.63 -21.66 -1.72
CA THR A 81 10.55 -22.62 -1.11
C THR A 81 11.44 -21.91 -0.10
N CYS A 82 11.50 -22.43 1.11
CA CYS A 82 12.46 -22.04 2.13
C CYS A 82 13.22 -23.28 2.64
N PRO A 83 14.30 -23.13 3.41
CA PRO A 83 15.06 -24.27 3.95
C PRO A 83 14.22 -25.25 4.80
N TYR A 84 13.06 -24.81 5.28
CA TYR A 84 12.14 -25.61 6.10
C TYR A 84 11.02 -26.29 5.30
N GLY A 85 10.97 -26.09 3.98
CA GLY A 85 9.99 -26.70 3.09
C GLY A 85 9.31 -25.70 2.16
N VAL A 86 8.19 -26.13 1.56
CA VAL A 86 7.35 -25.28 0.71
C VAL A 86 6.22 -24.73 1.57
N LEU A 87 6.11 -23.41 1.64
CA LEU A 87 5.06 -22.69 2.36
C LEU A 87 4.25 -21.85 1.39
N ALA A 88 2.97 -21.63 1.69
CA ALA A 88 2.07 -20.79 0.92
C ALA A 88 1.42 -19.72 1.80
N TYR A 89 1.13 -18.57 1.20
CA TYR A 89 0.48 -17.48 1.91
C TYR A 89 -1.03 -17.66 1.96
N ARG A 90 -1.61 -17.47 3.15
CA ARG A 90 -3.07 -17.38 3.36
C ARG A 90 -3.62 -15.95 3.21
N ARG A 91 -2.72 -14.97 3.26
CA ARG A 91 -2.99 -13.53 3.18
C ARG A 91 -2.15 -12.93 2.08
N MET A 92 -2.60 -11.84 1.46
CA MET A 92 -1.97 -11.32 0.25
C MET A 92 -0.53 -10.83 0.53
N PRO A 93 0.50 -11.51 -0.01
CA PRO A 93 1.89 -11.11 0.23
C PRO A 93 2.28 -9.90 -0.61
N PHE A 94 3.32 -9.20 -0.16
CA PHE A 94 4.00 -8.20 -0.97
C PHE A 94 4.62 -8.83 -2.22
N GLY A 95 4.65 -8.06 -3.32
CA GLY A 95 5.30 -8.45 -4.57
C GLY A 95 4.36 -9.04 -5.62
N LEU A 96 3.08 -9.25 -5.33
CA LEU A 96 2.07 -9.62 -6.34
C LEU A 96 1.67 -8.39 -7.17
N CYS A 97 1.58 -8.54 -8.50
CA CYS A 97 1.24 -7.45 -9.41
C CYS A 97 -0.16 -6.86 -9.20
N ASN A 98 -1.12 -7.65 -8.72
CA ASN A 98 -2.50 -7.22 -8.50
C ASN A 98 -2.81 -6.86 -7.04
N ALA A 99 -1.81 -6.89 -6.15
CA ALA A 99 -2.03 -6.56 -4.73
C ALA A 99 -2.52 -5.13 -4.51
N PRO A 100 -1.91 -4.09 -5.13
CA PRO A 100 -2.41 -2.72 -5.02
C PRO A 100 -3.84 -2.54 -5.53
N ALA A 101 -4.16 -3.13 -6.69
CA ALA A 101 -5.50 -3.03 -7.29
C ALA A 101 -6.58 -3.67 -6.39
N THR A 102 -6.28 -4.85 -5.85
CA THR A 102 -7.17 -5.55 -4.90
C THR A 102 -7.36 -4.74 -3.63
N PHE A 103 -6.28 -4.19 -3.07
CA PHE A 103 -6.34 -3.38 -1.86
C PHE A 103 -7.15 -2.11 -2.07
N GLN A 104 -6.87 -1.39 -3.16
CA GLN A 104 -7.60 -0.18 -3.51
C GLN A 104 -9.10 -0.45 -3.67
N ARG A 105 -9.48 -1.52 -4.39
CA ARG A 105 -10.89 -1.91 -4.55
C ARG A 105 -11.56 -2.21 -3.20
N CYS A 106 -10.86 -2.89 -2.29
CA CYS A 106 -11.35 -3.17 -0.94
C CYS A 106 -11.58 -1.88 -0.14
N MET A 107 -10.59 -0.99 -0.13
CA MET A 107 -10.68 0.29 0.58
C MET A 107 -11.77 1.19 0.02
N PHE A 108 -11.93 1.26 -1.32
CA PHE A 108 -13.04 1.97 -1.95
C PHE A 108 -14.40 1.42 -1.52
N SER A 109 -14.53 0.09 -1.39
CA SER A 109 -15.79 -0.50 -0.92
C SER A 109 -16.10 -0.16 0.53
N ILE A 110 -15.09 -0.12 1.41
CA ILE A 110 -15.26 0.14 2.85
C ILE A 110 -15.52 1.62 3.12
N PHE A 111 -14.76 2.49 2.47
CA PHE A 111 -14.76 3.94 2.71
C PHE A 111 -15.50 4.73 1.63
N SER A 112 -16.33 4.08 0.81
CA SER A 112 -17.05 4.72 -0.29
C SER A 112 -17.78 6.01 0.11
N ASP A 113 -18.37 6.05 1.31
CA ASP A 113 -19.09 7.23 1.82
C ASP A 113 -18.17 8.37 2.29
N LEU A 114 -16.92 8.05 2.62
CA LEU A 114 -15.93 8.98 3.18
C LEU A 114 -14.93 9.48 2.14
N ILE A 115 -14.66 8.66 1.11
CA ILE A 115 -13.71 8.99 0.05
C ILE A 115 -14.18 10.26 -0.68
N GLU A 116 -13.22 11.11 -1.05
CA GLU A 116 -13.41 12.45 -1.65
C GLU A 116 -13.97 13.53 -0.71
N ASN A 117 -14.65 13.16 0.36
CA ASN A 117 -15.21 14.10 1.32
C ASN A 117 -14.23 14.45 2.44
N CYS A 118 -13.59 13.43 3.00
CA CYS A 118 -12.73 13.57 4.17
C CYS A 118 -11.50 12.67 4.19
N ILE A 119 -11.51 11.60 3.41
CA ILE A 119 -10.39 10.67 3.32
C ILE A 119 -10.00 10.48 1.85
N GLU A 120 -8.71 10.47 1.60
CA GLU A 120 -8.09 10.14 0.33
C GLU A 120 -7.19 8.93 0.56
N ILE A 121 -7.34 7.88 -0.24
CA ILE A 121 -6.67 6.59 -0.03
C ILE A 121 -5.83 6.25 -1.25
N PHE A 122 -4.53 6.02 -1.04
CA PHE A 122 -3.60 5.61 -2.08
C PHE A 122 -2.84 4.36 -1.64
N MET A 123 -3.24 3.20 -2.15
CA MET A 123 -2.68 1.92 -1.72
C MET A 123 -2.71 1.81 -0.19
N ASP A 124 -1.55 1.79 0.46
CA ASP A 124 -1.39 1.59 1.90
C ASP A 124 -1.49 2.89 2.71
N ASP A 125 -1.49 4.04 2.02
CA ASP A 125 -1.44 5.37 2.61
C ASP A 125 -2.84 6.00 2.66
N PHE A 126 -3.23 6.46 3.84
CA PHE A 126 -4.51 7.14 4.07
C PHE A 126 -4.25 8.59 4.48
N SER A 127 -4.86 9.52 3.76
CA SER A 127 -4.82 10.94 4.04
C SER A 127 -6.19 11.40 4.50
N ILE A 128 -6.32 11.84 5.74
CA ILE A 128 -7.56 12.41 6.28
C ILE A 128 -7.38 13.92 6.37
N PHE A 129 -8.30 14.71 5.81
CA PHE A 129 -8.13 16.17 5.65
C PHE A 129 -9.40 16.92 6.02
N GLY A 130 -9.28 18.04 6.76
CA GLY A 130 -10.44 18.71 7.36
C GLY A 130 -10.24 20.20 7.57
N SER A 131 -11.35 20.91 7.79
CA SER A 131 -11.37 22.37 7.99
C SER A 131 -11.14 22.79 9.45
N SER A 132 -11.25 21.87 10.42
CA SER A 132 -10.91 22.14 11.82
C SER A 132 -10.52 20.86 12.56
N PHE A 133 -9.78 20.99 13.66
CA PHE A 133 -9.34 19.86 14.49
C PHE A 133 -10.52 19.02 15.04
N ASN A 134 -11.65 19.66 15.35
CA ASN A 134 -12.83 19.00 15.93
C ASN A 134 -13.83 18.50 14.87
N SER A 135 -13.56 18.69 13.58
CA SER A 135 -14.50 18.30 12.50
C SER A 135 -14.78 16.79 12.45
N TRP A 136 -13.94 15.97 13.10
CA TRP A 136 -14.00 14.51 13.13
C TRP A 136 -14.66 13.91 14.38
N GLU A 137 -14.90 14.71 15.42
CA GLU A 137 -15.44 14.23 16.71
C GLU A 137 -16.95 14.01 16.71
N GLN A 138 -17.65 14.28 15.60
CA GLN A 138 -19.11 14.14 15.51
C GLN A 138 -19.52 13.13 14.45
N LYS A 139 -19.32 11.84 14.74
CA LYS A 139 -20.19 10.76 14.26
C LYS A 139 -20.09 9.53 15.14
#